data_AF-A0A3C1ABG6-F1
#
_entry.id   AF-A0A3C1ABG6-F1
#
_cell.length_a   1.000
_cell.length_b   1.000
_cell.length_c   1.000
_cell.angle_alpha   90.00
_cell.angle_beta   90.00
_cell.angle_gamma   90.00
#
_symmetry.space_group_name_H-M   'P 1'
#
loop_
_entity.id
_entity.type
_entity.pdbx_description
1 polymer ?
#
loop_
_entity_poly.entity_id
_entity_poly.type
_entity_poly.pdbx_seq_one_letter_code
_entity_poly.pdbx_strand_id
1 'polypeptide(L)'
;MKKTIGVLIMFTLLLSCSNNAKQHEFSLDELQKRTFRYFWETADPVTNLIPDRWPTTSFSSIAAQGFGYAAWIIGIENGWVTREEVALRVKNSLKFLYQLPQESQAANIAGYKGFFYHFLDMKTGYRFKQVELSSIDTGLLMAGILTCMS
;
A
#
# COMPACT_ATOMS: atom_id res chain seq x y z
N MET A 1 31.94 58.47 16.26
CA MET A 1 31.69 57.23 17.05
C MET A 1 30.35 56.51 16.78
N LYS A 2 29.55 56.86 15.75
CA LYS A 2 28.25 56.18 15.49
C LYS A 2 28.16 55.36 14.19
N LYS A 3 29.18 55.38 13.32
CA LYS A 3 29.16 54.70 12.01
C LYS A 3 29.73 53.27 12.03
N THR A 4 30.50 52.90 13.04
CA THR A 4 31.17 51.59 13.11
C THR A 4 30.31 50.48 13.73
N ILE A 5 29.28 50.84 14.49
CA ILE A 5 28.40 49.88 15.20
C ILE A 5 27.36 49.25 14.26
N GLY A 6 26.89 49.99 13.24
CA GLY A 6 25.88 49.47 12.28
C GLY A 6 26.41 48.37 11.35
N VAL A 7 27.70 48.42 11.01
CA VAL A 7 28.33 47.41 10.13
C VAL A 7 28.55 46.07 10.86
N LEU A 8 28.77 46.10 12.18
CA LEU A 8 28.98 44.89 12.98
C LEU A 8 27.67 44.11 13.22
N ILE A 9 26.53 44.81 13.34
CA ILE A 9 25.20 44.19 13.54
C ILE A 9 24.66 43.58 12.23
N MET A 10 25.03 44.15 11.07
CA MET A 10 24.63 43.60 9.77
C MET A 10 25.42 42.33 9.39
N PHE A 11 26.62 42.14 9.94
CA PHE A 11 27.43 40.94 9.70
C PHE A 11 26.99 39.73 10.55
N THR A 12 26.44 39.95 11.74
CA THR A 12 25.91 38.87 12.61
C THR A 12 24.53 38.37 12.18
N LEU A 13 23.71 39.20 11.52
CA LEU A 13 22.40 38.81 11.00
C LEU A 13 22.46 37.91 9.75
N LEU A 14 23.56 37.94 8.98
CA LEU A 14 23.73 37.09 7.80
C LEU A 14 24.15 35.64 8.14
N LEU A 15 24.70 35.39 9.34
CA LEU A 15 25.06 34.05 9.81
C LEU A 15 23.88 33.28 10.44
N SER A 16 22.81 33.97 10.82
CA SER A 16 21.62 33.34 11.43
C SER A 16 20.64 32.76 10.41
N CYS A 17 20.81 33.06 9.12
CA CYS A 17 20.10 32.40 8.03
C CYS A 17 20.92 31.23 7.46
N SER A 18 21.59 30.45 8.32
CA SER A 18 21.93 29.09 7.92
C SER A 18 20.62 28.33 7.85
N ASN A 19 20.18 28.10 6.62
CA ASN A 19 18.96 27.39 6.27
C ASN A 19 19.14 25.93 6.73
N ASN A 20 18.96 25.68 8.04
CA ASN A 20 19.12 24.38 8.67
C ASN A 20 17.86 23.53 8.47
N ALA A 21 17.21 23.67 7.31
CA ALA A 21 16.37 22.62 6.79
C ALA A 21 17.32 21.44 6.56
N LYS A 22 17.28 20.44 7.45
CA LYS A 22 17.92 19.15 7.20
C LYS A 22 17.47 18.72 5.80
N GLN A 23 18.34 18.84 4.80
CA GLN A 23 18.13 18.15 3.55
C GLN A 23 18.18 16.68 3.92
N HIS A 24 17.01 16.06 3.96
CA HIS A 24 16.92 14.63 4.14
C HIS A 24 17.47 14.03 2.85
N GLU A 25 18.67 13.45 2.94
CA GLU A 25 19.28 12.79 1.80
C GLU A 25 18.34 11.67 1.32
N PHE A 26 18.21 11.52 0.00
CA PHE A 26 17.39 10.46 -0.56
C PHE A 26 17.91 9.10 -0.09
N SER A 27 17.04 8.32 0.53
CA SER A 27 17.32 6.93 0.91
C SER A 27 16.34 6.01 0.19
N LEU A 28 16.90 5.11 -0.64
CA LEU A 28 16.10 4.07 -1.30
C LEU A 28 15.49 3.12 -0.26
N ASP A 29 16.26 2.73 0.76
CA ASP A 29 15.80 1.83 1.83
C ASP A 29 14.61 2.42 2.59
N GLU A 30 14.67 3.71 2.91
CA GLU A 30 13.57 4.38 3.57
C GLU A 30 12.34 4.48 2.67
N LEU A 31 12.52 4.83 1.39
CA LEU A 31 11.43 4.87 0.42
C LEU A 31 10.75 3.50 0.32
N GLN A 32 11.54 2.43 0.20
CA GLN A 32 11.03 1.06 0.14
C GLN A 32 10.29 0.68 1.41
N LYS A 33 10.88 0.93 2.59
CA LYS A 33 10.25 0.61 3.88
C LYS A 33 8.94 1.38 4.11
N ARG A 34 8.89 2.67 3.77
CA ARG A 34 7.67 3.48 3.85
C ARG A 34 6.60 3.01 2.86
N THR A 35 7.01 2.59 1.66
CA THR A 35 6.10 2.01 0.66
C THR A 35 5.55 0.67 1.13
N PHE A 36 6.39 -0.20 1.69
CA PHE A 36 5.97 -1.44 2.32
C PHE A 36 4.94 -1.21 3.42
N ARG A 37 5.13 -0.20 4.27
CA ARG A 37 4.20 0.13 5.35
C ARG A 37 2.80 0.43 4.86
N TYR A 38 2.62 0.94 3.64
CA TYR A 38 1.30 1.05 3.03
C TYR A 38 0.61 -0.33 2.97
N PHE A 39 1.23 -1.31 2.31
CA PHE A 39 0.66 -2.65 2.15
C PHE A 39 0.58 -3.44 3.46
N TRP A 40 1.43 -3.11 4.44
CA TRP A 40 1.46 -3.80 5.71
C TRP A 40 0.46 -3.25 6.73
N GLU A 41 0.43 -1.92 6.91
CA GLU A 41 -0.33 -1.26 7.96
C GLU A 41 -1.77 -0.91 7.54
N THR A 42 -2.02 -0.75 6.23
CA THR A 42 -3.35 -0.34 5.74
C THR A 42 -4.23 -1.51 5.29
N ALA A 43 -3.68 -2.73 5.24
CA ALA A 43 -4.45 -3.93 4.97
C ALA A 43 -5.55 -4.11 6.03
N ASP A 44 -6.75 -4.48 5.60
CA ASP A 44 -7.84 -4.73 6.55
C ASP A 44 -7.51 -5.93 7.45
N PRO A 45 -7.65 -5.84 8.78
CA PRO A 45 -7.23 -6.91 9.69
C PRO A 45 -8.09 -8.17 9.59
N VAL A 46 -9.29 -8.10 8.98
CA VAL A 46 -10.21 -9.24 8.83
C VAL A 46 -10.13 -9.80 7.42
N THR A 47 -10.33 -8.96 6.40
CA THR A 47 -10.37 -9.40 5.00
C THR A 47 -8.98 -9.49 4.36
N ASN A 48 -7.97 -8.85 4.96
CA ASN A 48 -6.62 -8.67 4.43
C ASN A 48 -6.57 -7.92 3.09
N LEU A 49 -7.69 -7.31 2.69
CA LEU A 49 -7.76 -6.52 1.47
C LEU A 49 -6.90 -5.26 1.59
N ILE A 50 -6.20 -4.94 0.51
CA ILE A 50 -5.43 -3.70 0.36
C ILE A 50 -6.33 -2.58 -0.17
N PRO A 51 -6.36 -1.40 0.48
CA PRO A 51 -7.13 -0.27 -0.03
C PRO A 51 -6.56 0.23 -1.37
N ASP A 52 -7.43 0.81 -2.20
CA ASP A 52 -7.04 1.49 -3.43
C ASP A 52 -6.19 2.75 -3.14
N ARG A 53 -6.49 3.45 -2.03
CA ARG A 53 -5.78 4.66 -1.63
C ARG A 53 -5.80 4.91 -0.12
N TRP A 54 -4.86 5.75 0.31
CA TRP A 54 -4.70 6.25 1.68
C TRP A 54 -4.32 7.75 1.66
N PRO A 55 -4.67 8.59 2.66
CA PRO A 55 -5.36 8.29 3.92
C PRO A 55 -6.88 8.30 3.88
N THR A 56 -7.47 8.76 2.78
CA THR A 56 -8.92 8.76 2.63
C THR A 56 -9.44 7.34 2.52
N THR A 57 -10.32 6.94 3.43
CA THR A 57 -11.00 5.63 3.40
C THR A 57 -11.54 5.32 2.00
N SER A 58 -11.26 4.11 1.52
CA SER A 58 -11.55 3.69 0.16
C SER A 58 -12.00 2.22 0.11
N PHE A 59 -12.38 1.77 -1.08
CA PHE A 59 -12.57 0.37 -1.45
C PHE A 59 -11.22 -0.30 -1.69
N SER A 60 -11.20 -1.62 -1.86
CA SER A 60 -10.02 -2.37 -2.27
C SER A 60 -9.88 -2.37 -3.79
N SER A 61 -8.65 -2.25 -4.28
CA SER A 61 -8.29 -2.59 -5.67
C SER A 61 -7.72 -3.99 -5.71
N ILE A 62 -8.26 -4.85 -6.57
CA ILE A 62 -7.76 -6.23 -6.68
C ILE A 62 -6.33 -6.27 -7.28
N ALA A 63 -5.97 -5.29 -8.11
CA ALA A 63 -4.60 -5.11 -8.56
C ALA A 63 -3.66 -4.72 -7.40
N ALA A 64 -4.10 -3.80 -6.53
CA ALA A 64 -3.34 -3.43 -5.33
C ALA A 64 -3.15 -4.62 -4.38
N GLN A 65 -4.13 -5.52 -4.28
CA GLN A 65 -3.99 -6.78 -3.56
C GLN A 65 -2.88 -7.67 -4.15
N GLY A 66 -2.82 -7.77 -5.49
CA GLY A 66 -1.72 -8.44 -6.20
C GLY A 66 -0.35 -7.88 -5.84
N PHE A 67 -0.19 -6.55 -5.86
CA PHE A 67 1.06 -5.90 -5.44
C PHE A 67 1.35 -6.05 -3.95
N GLY A 68 0.32 -6.12 -3.11
CA GLY A 68 0.44 -6.37 -1.68
C GLY A 68 1.15 -7.69 -1.37
N TYR A 69 0.85 -8.76 -2.12
CA TYR A 69 1.54 -10.05 -1.97
C TYR A 69 3.04 -9.93 -2.22
N ALA A 70 3.46 -9.27 -3.30
CA ALA A 70 4.86 -9.02 -3.58
C ALA A 70 5.51 -8.14 -2.52
N ALA A 71 4.83 -7.09 -2.05
CA ALA A 71 5.33 -6.21 -1.01
C ALA A 71 5.54 -6.95 0.32
N TRP A 72 4.64 -7.87 0.69
CA TRP A 72 4.81 -8.68 1.90
C TRP A 72 6.03 -9.58 1.84
N ILE A 73 6.30 -10.21 0.69
CA ILE A 73 7.53 -11.01 0.48
C ILE A 73 8.78 -10.13 0.59
N ILE A 74 8.78 -8.95 -0.05
CA ILE A 74 9.88 -7.98 0.09
C ILE A 74 10.12 -7.59 1.56
N GLY A 75 9.06 -7.50 2.36
CA GLY A 75 9.16 -7.27 3.80
C GLY A 75 9.88 -8.38 4.57
N ILE A 76 9.73 -9.64 4.14
CA ILE A 76 10.49 -10.78 4.68
C ILE A 76 11.98 -10.62 4.34
N GLU A 77 12.28 -10.42 3.06
CA GLU A 77 13.67 -10.33 2.56
C GLU A 77 14.46 -9.17 3.19
N ASN A 78 13.77 -8.10 3.58
CA ASN A 78 14.38 -6.96 4.26
C ASN A 78 14.33 -7.05 5.80
N GLY A 79 13.81 -8.15 6.36
CA GLY A 79 13.71 -8.36 7.81
C GLY A 79 12.77 -7.38 8.54
N TRP A 80 11.80 -6.79 7.85
CA TRP A 80 10.82 -5.88 8.46
C TRP A 80 9.67 -6.63 9.14
N VAL A 81 9.40 -7.85 8.68
CA VAL A 81 8.40 -8.78 9.20
C VAL A 81 8.95 -10.20 9.14
N THR A 82 8.42 -11.10 9.95
CA THR A 82 8.83 -12.51 9.93
C THR A 82 8.15 -13.29 8.81
N ARG A 83 8.77 -14.38 8.39
CA ARG A 83 8.20 -15.29 7.38
C ARG A 83 6.88 -15.88 7.87
N GLU A 84 6.78 -16.20 9.15
CA GLU A 84 5.61 -16.80 9.79
C GLU A 84 4.41 -15.84 9.78
N GLU A 85 4.63 -14.56 10.11
CA GLU A 85 3.59 -13.52 10.06
C GLU A 85 3.05 -13.35 8.65
N VAL A 86 3.95 -13.28 7.65
CA VAL A 86 3.55 -13.12 6.25
C VAL A 86 2.84 -14.38 5.74
N ALA A 87 3.33 -15.58 6.04
CA ALA A 87 2.68 -16.82 5.62
C ALA A 87 1.25 -16.95 6.18
N LEU A 88 1.03 -16.57 7.44
CA LEU A 88 -0.31 -16.54 8.03
C LEU A 88 -1.20 -15.51 7.33
N ARG A 89 -0.68 -14.30 7.07
CA ARG A 89 -1.43 -13.23 6.40
C ARG A 89 -1.82 -13.62 4.97
N VAL A 90 -0.87 -14.16 4.19
CA VAL A 90 -1.10 -14.67 2.83
C VAL A 90 -2.17 -15.76 2.85
N LYS A 91 -2.05 -16.76 3.73
CA LYS A 91 -3.04 -17.83 3.86
C LYS A 91 -4.45 -17.28 4.14
N ASN A 92 -4.57 -16.31 5.04
CA ASN A 92 -5.85 -15.72 5.39
C ASN A 92 -6.43 -14.90 4.22
N SER A 93 -5.61 -14.11 3.53
CA SER A 93 -6.01 -13.34 2.35
C SER A 93 -6.47 -14.25 1.20
N LEU A 94 -5.71 -15.30 0.88
CA LEU A 94 -6.07 -16.26 -0.16
C LEU A 94 -7.34 -17.02 0.19
N LYS A 95 -7.49 -17.46 1.45
CA LYS A 95 -8.71 -18.13 1.92
C LYS A 95 -9.92 -17.20 1.80
N PHE A 96 -9.78 -15.93 2.17
CA PHE A 96 -10.84 -14.95 2.02
C PHE A 96 -11.24 -14.79 0.55
N LEU A 97 -10.30 -14.52 -0.36
CA LEU A 97 -10.56 -14.36 -1.79
C LEU A 97 -11.20 -15.61 -2.42
N TYR A 98 -10.72 -16.80 -2.05
CA TYR A 98 -11.24 -18.07 -2.54
C TYR A 98 -12.70 -18.32 -2.13
N GLN A 99 -13.11 -17.83 -0.96
CA GLN A 99 -14.45 -17.99 -0.43
C GLN A 99 -15.45 -16.96 -0.98
N LEU A 100 -14.99 -15.94 -1.70
CA LEU A 100 -15.88 -14.90 -2.22
C LEU A 100 -16.79 -15.44 -3.35
N PRO A 101 -18.08 -15.06 -3.38
CA PRO A 101 -19.01 -15.53 -4.42
C PRO A 101 -18.62 -15.06 -5.83
N GLN A 102 -18.72 -15.97 -6.80
CA GLN A 102 -18.35 -15.75 -8.21
C GLN A 102 -19.51 -16.14 -9.12
N GLU A 103 -20.46 -15.23 -9.35
CA GLU A 103 -21.76 -15.54 -9.98
C GLU A 103 -22.16 -14.48 -11.01
N SER A 104 -23.22 -14.75 -11.80
CA SER A 104 -23.73 -13.83 -12.83
C SER A 104 -24.68 -12.74 -12.31
N GLN A 105 -25.08 -12.82 -11.03
CA GLN A 105 -25.99 -11.87 -10.40
C GLN A 105 -25.36 -10.48 -10.21
N ALA A 106 -26.17 -9.44 -10.03
CA ALA A 106 -25.64 -8.07 -10.04
C ALA A 106 -25.00 -7.59 -8.72
N ALA A 107 -25.29 -8.24 -7.58
CA ALA A 107 -24.92 -7.78 -6.25
C ALA A 107 -24.41 -8.92 -5.36
N ASN A 108 -23.69 -8.58 -4.29
CA ASN A 108 -23.14 -9.53 -3.32
C ASN A 108 -22.24 -10.62 -3.93
N ILE A 109 -21.46 -10.23 -4.94
CA ILE A 109 -20.48 -11.09 -5.62
C ILE A 109 -19.16 -10.34 -5.75
N ALA A 110 -18.04 -11.06 -5.76
CA ALA A 110 -16.72 -10.48 -5.96
C ALA A 110 -16.21 -10.61 -7.40
N GLY A 111 -16.88 -11.44 -8.21
CA GLY A 111 -16.46 -11.69 -9.56
C GLY A 111 -17.37 -12.65 -10.32
N TYR A 112 -16.90 -13.10 -11.47
CA TYR A 112 -17.59 -14.05 -12.33
C TYR A 112 -16.59 -14.90 -13.11
N LYS A 113 -16.81 -16.22 -13.12
CA LYS A 113 -15.97 -17.21 -13.85
C LYS A 113 -14.47 -17.10 -13.58
N GLY A 114 -14.10 -16.79 -12.33
CA GLY A 114 -12.71 -16.68 -11.88
C GLY A 114 -12.05 -15.32 -12.12
N PHE A 115 -12.77 -14.38 -12.74
CA PHE A 115 -12.34 -12.97 -12.80
C PHE A 115 -12.91 -12.19 -11.65
N PHE A 116 -12.16 -11.26 -11.10
CA PHE A 116 -12.60 -10.33 -10.07
C PHE A 116 -13.05 -9.00 -10.66
N TYR A 117 -13.98 -8.34 -9.98
CA TYR A 117 -14.26 -6.93 -10.22
C TYR A 117 -13.07 -6.06 -9.81
N HIS A 118 -12.85 -4.95 -10.52
CA HIS A 118 -11.74 -4.03 -10.26
C HIS A 118 -11.71 -3.61 -8.78
N PHE A 119 -12.86 -3.17 -8.27
CA PHE A 119 -13.00 -2.71 -6.89
C PHE A 119 -13.93 -3.58 -6.06
N LEU A 120 -13.49 -3.89 -4.84
CA LEU A 120 -14.24 -4.63 -3.84
C LEU A 120 -14.44 -3.78 -2.59
N ASP A 121 -15.59 -3.92 -1.94
CA ASP A 121 -15.83 -3.35 -0.62
C ASP A 121 -14.85 -3.95 0.41
N MET A 122 -14.21 -3.10 1.21
CA MET A 122 -13.13 -3.52 2.12
C MET A 122 -13.58 -4.52 3.19
N LYS A 123 -14.86 -4.51 3.57
CA LYS A 123 -15.39 -5.29 4.69
C LYS A 123 -16.03 -6.59 4.24
N THR A 124 -16.68 -6.57 3.10
CA THR A 124 -17.43 -7.72 2.56
C THR A 124 -16.68 -8.44 1.44
N GLY A 125 -15.77 -7.77 0.74
CA GLY A 125 -15.14 -8.28 -0.47
C GLY A 125 -16.06 -8.36 -1.68
N TYR A 126 -17.28 -7.81 -1.61
CA TYR A 126 -18.20 -7.78 -2.74
C TYR A 126 -17.91 -6.59 -3.66
N ARG A 127 -18.36 -6.68 -4.92
CA ARG A 127 -18.22 -5.63 -5.93
C ARG A 127 -18.62 -4.28 -5.37
N PHE A 128 -17.69 -3.33 -5.44
CA PHE A 128 -17.94 -1.97 -5.04
C PHE A 128 -18.70 -1.23 -6.16
N LYS A 129 -19.98 -0.91 -5.93
CA LYS A 129 -20.82 -0.17 -6.87
C LYS A 129 -20.82 -0.81 -8.27
N GLN A 130 -20.90 0.02 -9.32
CA GLN A 130 -20.96 -0.40 -10.71
C GLN A 130 -19.59 -0.27 -11.37
N VAL A 131 -18.68 -1.17 -11.01
CA VAL A 131 -17.31 -1.26 -11.57
C VAL A 131 -17.17 -2.49 -12.45
N GLU A 132 -16.32 -2.46 -13.45
CA GLU A 132 -16.13 -3.53 -14.41
C GLU A 132 -15.54 -4.81 -13.81
N LEU A 133 -15.92 -5.95 -14.40
CA LEU A 133 -15.19 -7.19 -14.23
C LEU A 133 -13.85 -7.03 -14.96
N SER A 134 -12.73 -7.11 -14.25
CA SER A 134 -11.44 -6.64 -14.76
C SER A 134 -10.50 -7.81 -15.02
N SER A 135 -10.26 -8.11 -16.29
CA SER A 135 -9.30 -9.14 -16.69
C SER A 135 -7.87 -8.75 -16.38
N ILE A 136 -7.52 -7.47 -16.56
CA ILE A 136 -6.17 -6.96 -16.29
C ILE A 136 -5.86 -6.99 -14.80
N ASP A 137 -6.77 -6.52 -13.94
CA ASP A 137 -6.52 -6.49 -12.50
C ASP A 137 -6.56 -7.88 -11.89
N THR A 138 -7.41 -8.77 -12.42
CA THR A 138 -7.35 -10.20 -12.08
C THR A 138 -5.99 -10.78 -12.47
N GLY A 139 -5.44 -10.42 -13.64
CA GLY A 139 -4.10 -10.84 -14.05
C GLY A 139 -3.01 -10.38 -13.07
N LEU A 140 -3.07 -9.13 -12.62
CA LEU A 140 -2.14 -8.58 -11.62
C LEU A 140 -2.30 -9.25 -10.25
N LEU A 141 -3.53 -9.53 -9.82
CA LEU A 141 -3.80 -10.33 -8.63
C LEU A 141 -3.12 -11.69 -8.74
N MET A 142 -3.37 -12.42 -9.85
CA MET A 142 -2.83 -13.76 -10.05
C MET A 142 -1.29 -13.76 -10.08
N ALA A 143 -0.66 -12.75 -10.67
CA ALA A 143 0.78 -12.60 -10.64
C ALA A 143 1.31 -12.52 -9.19
N GLY A 144 0.66 -11.72 -8.34
CA GLY A 144 0.99 -11.64 -6.91
C GLY A 144 0.72 -12.94 -6.14
N ILE A 145 -0.37 -13.65 -6.45
CA ILE A 145 -0.65 -14.96 -5.83
C ILE A 145 0.44 -15.97 -6.18
N LEU A 146 0.88 -16.00 -7.44
CA LEU A 146 1.92 -16.90 -7.91
C LEU A 146 3.28 -16.62 -7.26
N THR A 147 3.59 -15.36 -6.91
CA THR A 147 4.84 -15.06 -6.19
C THR A 147 4.87 -15.62 -4.77
N CYS A 148 3.70 -15.84 -4.13
CA CYS A 148 3.61 -16.46 -2.82
C CYS A 148 3.79 -17.99 -2.81
N MET A 149 3.92 -18.63 -3.97
CA MET A 149 4.06 -20.09 -4.07
C MET A 149 5.49 -20.59 -3.82
N SER A 150 6.47 -19.68 -3.72
CA SER A 150 7.89 -19.98 -3.48
C SER A 150 8.21 -20.24 -2.01
#